data_AF-U4QZ57-F1
#
_entry.id   AF-U4QZ57-F1
#
_cell.length_a   1.000
_cell.length_b   1.000
_cell.length_c   1.000
_cell.angle_alpha   90.00
_cell.angle_beta   90.00
_cell.angle_gamma   90.00
#
_symmetry.space_group_name_H-M   'P 1'
#
loop_
_entity.id
_entity.type
_entity.pdbx_description
1 polymer ?
#
loop_
_entity_poly.entity_id
_entity_poly.type
_entity_poly.pdbx_seq_one_letter_code
_entity_poly.pdbx_strand_id
1 'polypeptide(L)'
;MGYTEIHESYGCTGDEEVQMTFFCNSLIGYTVGDALKAAGDRGYPIDGIFISSPPKMSITEYDDSFRVIRVKTLNNKSLNILVCKPL
;
A
#
# COMPACT_ATOMS: atom_id res chain seq x y z
N MET A 1 -11.47 -15.88 -32.55
CA MET A 1 -10.43 -14.96 -32.04
C MET A 1 -10.43 -15.05 -30.52
N GLY A 2 -9.55 -15.85 -29.95
CA GLY A 2 -9.32 -15.87 -28.50
C GLY A 2 -8.34 -14.76 -28.15
N TYR A 3 -8.68 -13.91 -27.20
CA TYR A 3 -7.80 -12.90 -26.65
C TYR A 3 -6.78 -13.62 -25.79
N THR A 4 -5.50 -13.53 -26.15
CA THR A 4 -4.43 -14.15 -25.38
C THR A 4 -4.34 -13.42 -24.04
N GLU A 5 -4.69 -14.13 -22.97
CA GLU A 5 -4.45 -13.70 -21.60
C GLU A 5 -2.93 -13.58 -21.41
N ILE A 6 -2.47 -12.36 -21.19
CA ILE A 6 -1.07 -12.07 -20.87
C ILE A 6 -0.76 -12.66 -19.49
N HIS A 7 -0.26 -13.90 -19.47
CA HIS A 7 0.47 -14.42 -18.33
C HIS A 7 1.85 -13.77 -18.31
N GLU A 8 1.95 -12.63 -17.63
CA GLU A 8 3.23 -12.04 -17.21
C GLU A 8 3.88 -12.97 -16.16
N SER A 9 4.60 -13.99 -16.64
CA SER A 9 5.55 -14.76 -15.83
C SER A 9 6.94 -14.13 -15.96
N TYR A 10 7.34 -13.35 -14.95
CA TYR A 10 8.73 -12.95 -14.75
C TYR A 10 9.33 -13.85 -13.67
N GLY A 11 10.40 -14.56 -14.01
CA GLY A 11 11.16 -15.36 -13.07
C GLY A 11 12.29 -14.59 -12.39
N CYS A 12 12.80 -15.23 -11.33
CA CYS A 12 14.16 -15.17 -10.78
C CYS A 12 14.49 -14.14 -9.68
N THR A 13 14.72 -14.69 -8.48
CA THR A 13 15.60 -14.17 -7.40
C THR A 13 15.32 -12.73 -6.98
N GLY A 14 14.09 -12.49 -6.56
CA GLY A 14 13.62 -11.18 -6.06
C GLY A 14 12.16 -11.19 -5.62
N ASP A 15 11.59 -12.38 -5.39
CA ASP A 15 10.16 -12.63 -5.22
C ASP A 15 9.52 -11.78 -4.11
N GLU A 16 10.27 -11.46 -3.05
CA GLU A 16 9.75 -10.71 -1.92
C GLU A 16 9.48 -9.24 -2.26
N GLU A 17 10.41 -8.57 -2.95
CA GLU A 17 10.33 -7.12 -3.23
C GLU A 17 9.37 -6.80 -4.38
N VAL A 18 9.31 -7.69 -5.37
CA VAL A 18 8.35 -7.57 -6.49
C VAL A 18 6.92 -7.78 -6.01
N GLN A 19 6.69 -8.80 -5.17
CA GLN A 19 5.37 -9.03 -4.58
C GLN A 19 4.95 -7.90 -3.63
N MET A 20 5.88 -7.37 -2.84
CA MET A 20 5.61 -6.22 -1.98
C MET A 20 5.22 -4.99 -2.80
N THR A 21 5.95 -4.67 -3.87
CA THR A 21 5.66 -3.50 -4.72
C THR A 21 4.30 -3.65 -5.43
N PHE A 22 4.00 -4.83 -5.95
CA PHE A 22 2.70 -5.12 -6.55
C PHE A 22 1.55 -5.00 -5.53
N PHE A 23 1.76 -5.53 -4.32
CA PHE A 23 0.82 -5.41 -3.22
C PHE A 23 0.58 -3.95 -2.84
N CYS A 24 1.64 -3.15 -2.70
CA CYS A 24 1.56 -1.70 -2.43
C CYS A 24 0.73 -0.95 -3.47
N ASN A 25 0.88 -1.29 -4.76
CA ASN A 25 0.07 -0.71 -5.83
C ASN A 25 -1.40 -1.13 -5.73
N SER A 26 -1.68 -2.37 -5.31
CA SER A 26 -3.04 -2.85 -5.07
C SER A 26 -3.73 -2.15 -3.89
N LEU A 27 -2.96 -1.63 -2.93
CA LEU A 27 -3.51 -0.87 -1.79
C LEU A 27 -3.92 0.56 -2.17
N ILE A 28 -3.52 1.07 -3.33
CA ILE A 28 -3.89 2.41 -3.78
C ILE A 28 -5.39 2.47 -4.07
N GLY A 29 -6.08 3.45 -3.50
CA GLY A 29 -7.52 3.61 -3.60
C GLY A 29 -8.32 2.87 -2.52
N TYR A 30 -7.68 1.99 -1.75
CA TYR A 30 -8.31 1.33 -0.60
C TYR A 30 -8.50 2.31 0.56
N THR A 31 -9.41 1.98 1.46
CA THR A 31 -9.53 2.63 2.76
C THR A 31 -8.37 2.24 3.65
N VAL A 32 -7.93 3.13 4.56
CA VAL A 32 -6.86 2.84 5.52
C VAL A 32 -7.13 1.55 6.28
N GLY A 33 -8.35 1.36 6.79
CA GLY A 33 -8.70 0.16 7.54
C GLY A 33 -8.55 -1.14 6.73
N ASP A 34 -8.82 -1.10 5.42
CA ASP A 34 -8.69 -2.27 4.55
C ASP A 34 -7.22 -2.52 4.19
N ALA A 35 -6.47 -1.46 3.90
CA ALA A 35 -5.04 -1.55 3.64
C ALA A 35 -4.25 -2.07 4.86
N LEU A 36 -4.63 -1.64 6.07
CA LEU A 36 -4.07 -2.14 7.33
C LEU A 36 -4.36 -3.63 7.53
N LYS A 37 -5.60 -4.05 7.27
CA LYS A 37 -5.98 -5.47 7.34
C LYS A 37 -5.19 -6.31 6.35
N ALA A 38 -5.14 -5.89 5.08
CA ALA A 38 -4.42 -6.60 4.04
C ALA A 38 -2.90 -6.68 4.32
N ALA A 39 -2.31 -5.59 4.83
CA ALA A 39 -0.90 -5.57 5.21
C ALA A 39 -0.63 -6.49 6.41
N GLY A 40 -1.52 -6.49 7.41
CA GLY A 40 -1.44 -7.37 8.57
C GLY A 40 -1.57 -8.86 8.20
N ASP A 41 -2.49 -9.21 7.31
CA ASP A 41 -2.70 -10.58 6.83
C ASP A 41 -1.45 -11.15 6.12
N ARG A 42 -0.72 -10.28 5.41
CA ARG A 42 0.54 -10.62 4.74
C ARG A 42 1.78 -10.52 5.62
N GLY A 43 1.65 -10.04 6.86
CA GLY A 43 2.79 -9.84 7.76
C GLY A 43 3.69 -8.66 7.39
N TYR A 44 3.16 -7.65 6.71
CA TYR A 44 3.89 -6.42 6.38
C TYR A 44 3.64 -5.34 7.44
N PRO A 45 4.65 -5.02 8.29
CA PRO A 45 4.47 -4.02 9.32
C PRO A 45 4.33 -2.62 8.72
N ILE A 46 3.39 -1.83 9.23
CA ILE A 46 3.27 -0.42 8.86
C ILE A 46 4.19 0.42 9.76
N ASP A 47 5.13 1.14 9.16
CA ASP A 47 6.04 2.05 9.87
C ASP A 47 5.32 3.36 10.25
N GLY A 48 4.51 3.88 9.33
CA GLY A 48 3.78 5.11 9.54
C GLY A 48 2.68 5.36 8.49
N ILE A 49 1.67 6.11 8.93
CA ILE A 49 0.60 6.62 8.08
C ILE A 49 0.72 8.14 8.03
N PHE A 50 0.80 8.69 6.84
CA PHE A 50 0.96 10.11 6.58
C PHE A 50 -0.30 10.64 5.89
N ILE A 51 -0.78 11.80 6.31
CA ILE A 51 -1.94 12.43 5.66
C ILE A 51 -1.42 13.50 4.69
N SER A 52 -1.87 13.47 3.44
CA SER A 52 -1.40 14.38 2.38
C SER A 52 -2.03 15.77 2.42
N SER A 53 -2.71 16.12 3.50
CA SER A 53 -3.34 17.44 3.67
C SER A 53 -2.35 18.47 4.23
N PRO A 54 -2.42 19.74 3.84
CA PRO A 54 -1.74 20.81 4.55
C PRO A 54 -2.47 21.05 5.89
N PRO A 55 -1.82 21.03 7.07
CA PRO A 55 -0.39 20.92 7.35
C PRO A 55 0.09 19.45 7.43
N LYS A 56 1.37 19.22 7.09
CA LYS A 56 2.09 17.94 7.23
C LYS A 56 2.28 17.57 8.71
N MET A 57 1.17 17.38 9.42
CA MET A 57 1.17 16.96 10.80
C MET A 57 1.26 15.43 10.80
N SER A 58 2.19 14.88 11.58
CA SER A 58 2.18 13.46 11.94
C SER A 58 1.00 13.25 12.89
N ILE A 59 -0.19 13.09 12.32
CA ILE A 59 -1.42 12.93 13.07
C ILE A 59 -1.50 11.46 13.47
N THR A 60 -1.53 11.19 14.77
CA THR A 60 -1.85 9.87 15.33
C THR A 60 -3.33 9.51 15.14
N GLU A 61 -4.16 10.48 14.75
CA GLU A 61 -5.58 10.30 14.42
C GLU A 61 -5.75 10.24 12.90
N TYR A 62 -5.67 9.02 12.36
CA TYR A 62 -6.18 8.68 11.04
C TYR A 62 -7.56 8.05 11.20
N ASP A 63 -8.48 8.35 10.29
CA ASP A 63 -9.78 7.67 10.24
C ASP A 63 -9.69 6.53 9.22
N ASP A 64 -10.30 5.38 9.52
CA ASP A 64 -10.33 4.23 8.61
C ASP A 64 -10.96 4.60 7.25
N SER A 65 -11.78 5.66 7.20
CA SER A 65 -12.42 6.18 5.99
C SER A 65 -11.45 6.88 5.02
N PHE A 66 -10.20 7.12 5.42
CA PHE A 66 -9.23 7.81 4.57
C PHE A 66 -8.82 6.92 3.41
N ARG A 67 -8.60 7.52 2.24
CA ARG A 67 -8.17 6.78 1.04
C ARG A 67 -6.66 6.79 0.93
N VAL A 68 -6.10 5.60 0.72
CA VAL A 68 -4.69 5.43 0.38
C VAL A 68 -4.43 6.02 -1.00
N ILE A 69 -3.51 6.98 -1.07
CA ILE A 69 -3.11 7.62 -2.33
C ILE A 69 -1.70 7.21 -2.76
N ARG A 70 -0.87 6.75 -1.82
CA ARG A 70 0.47 6.26 -2.10
C ARG A 70 0.92 5.29 -1.02
N VAL A 71 1.62 4.23 -1.39
CA VAL A 71 2.34 3.37 -0.44
C VAL A 71 3.81 3.37 -0.82
N LYS A 72 4.68 3.47 0.18
CA LYS A 72 6.12 3.38 0.03
C LYS A 72 6.63 2.23 0.87
N THR A 73 7.45 1.38 0.28
CA THR A 73 8.20 0.37 1.02
C THR A 73 9.44 1.01 1.64
N LEU A 74 9.78 0.57 2.84
CA LEU A 74 11.03 0.88 3.51
C LEU A 74 11.96 -0.34 3.44
N ASN A 75 13.26 -0.10 3.58
CA ASN A 75 14.30 -1.14 3.53
C ASN A 75 14.09 -2.27 4.56
N ASN A 76 13.32 -2.03 5.64
CA ASN A 76 13.02 -3.02 6.67
C ASN A 76 11.77 -3.87 6.38
N LYS A 77 11.32 -3.93 5.11
CA LYS A 77 10.04 -4.55 4.70
C LYS A 77 8.80 -3.87 5.33
N SER A 78 8.97 -2.69 5.91
CA SER A 78 7.89 -1.90 6.47
C SER A 78 7.22 -1.03 5.41
N LEU A 79 5.95 -0.70 5.62
CA LEU A 79 5.18 0.12 4.70
C LEU A 79 4.88 1.49 5.29
N ASN A 80 5.06 2.51 4.46
CA ASN A 80 4.65 3.88 4.71
C ASN A 80 3.48 4.23 3.82
N ILE A 81 2.33 4.46 4.43
CA ILE A 81 1.08 4.70 3.73
C ILE A 81 0.81 6.21 3.75
N LEU A 82 0.59 6.80 2.59
CA LEU A 82 0.12 8.18 2.45
C LEU A 82 -1.36 8.15 2.09
N VAL A 83 -2.17 8.85 2.87
CA VAL A 83 -3.62 8.87 2.76
C VAL A 83 -4.16 10.28 2.62
N CYS A 84 -5.34 10.39 2.05
CA CYS A 84 -6.06 11.64 1.91
C CYS A 84 -7.48 11.49 2.48
N LYS A 85 -7.99 12.56 3.10
CA LYS A 85 -9.38 12.62 3.53
C LYS A 85 -10.27 12.82 2.31
N PRO A 86 -11.21 11.90 2.00
CA PRO A 86 -12.22 12.16 1.00
C PRO A 86 -13.12 13.32 1.48
N LEU A 87 -13.29 14.34 0.64
CA LEU A 87 -14.17 15.49 0.88
C LEU A 87 -15.65 15.13 0.70
#